data_AF-A0A1G1WMW9-F1
#
_entry.id   AF-A0A1G1WMW9-F1
#
_cell.length_a   1.000
_cell.length_b   1.000
_cell.length_c   1.000
_cell.angle_alpha   90.00
_cell.angle_beta   90.00
_cell.angle_gamma   90.00
#
_symmetry.space_group_name_H-M   'P 1'
#
loop_
_entity.id
_entity.type
_entity.pdbx_description
1 polymer ?
#
loop_
_entity_poly.entity_id
_entity_poly.type
_entity_poly.pdbx_seq_one_letter_code
_entity_poly.pdbx_strand_id
1 'polypeptide(L)' 'MKKPNFNDKTLGELKSLAQEAKKALLDLSVQRQQRKLKDVHAINKKKKETARILTAARVKEPNK' A
#
# COMPACT_ATOMS: atom_id res chain seq x y z
N MET A 1 -14.04 7.22 -0.47
CA MET A 1 -13.00 6.80 -1.46
C MET A 1 -13.51 5.57 -2.19
N LYS A 2 -13.60 5.60 -3.54
CA LYS A 2 -13.80 4.39 -4.35
C LYS A 2 -12.72 3.37 -3.95
N LYS A 3 -13.11 2.12 -3.68
CA LYS A 3 -12.14 1.07 -3.37
C LYS A 3 -11.30 0.85 -4.63
N PRO A 4 -9.97 1.00 -4.60
CA PRO A 4 -9.15 0.67 -5.76
C PRO A 4 -9.37 -0.79 -6.12
N ASN A 5 -9.75 -1.05 -7.37
CA ASN A 5 -9.94 -2.40 -7.89
C ASN A 5 -8.55 -2.94 -8.27
N PHE A 6 -8.07 -3.93 -7.52
CA PHE A 6 -6.76 -4.56 -7.76
C PHE A 6 -6.86 -5.81 -8.63
N ASN A 7 -8.08 -6.25 -8.96
CA ASN A 7 -8.34 -7.47 -9.72
C ASN A 7 -7.85 -7.40 -11.15
N ASP A 8 -7.84 -6.21 -11.75
CA ASP A 8 -7.44 -6.02 -13.16
C ASP A 8 -5.91 -5.92 -13.34
N LYS A 9 -5.14 -5.82 -12.24
CA LYS A 9 -3.69 -5.59 -12.28
C LYS A 9 -2.88 -6.88 -12.34
N THR A 10 -1.80 -6.91 -13.10
CA THR A 10 -0.91 -8.07 -13.16
C THR A 10 -0.14 -8.27 -11.86
N LEU A 11 0.43 -9.47 -11.64
CA LEU A 11 1.26 -9.72 -10.46
C LEU A 11 2.47 -8.77 -10.38
N GLY A 12 3.08 -8.44 -11.54
CA GLY A 12 4.18 -7.48 -11.61
C GLY A 12 3.75 -6.08 -11.16
N GLU A 13 2.61 -5.59 -11.66
CA GLU A 13 2.05 -4.29 -11.25
C GLU A 13 1.69 -4.25 -9.76
N LEU A 14 1.11 -5.33 -9.23
CA LEU A 14 0.79 -5.42 -7.81
C LEU A 14 2.05 -5.39 -6.94
N LYS A 15 3.15 -6.02 -7.38
CA LYS A 15 4.45 -5.95 -6.70
C LYS A 15 5.02 -4.54 -6.71
N SER A 16 4.99 -3.84 -7.86
CA SER A 16 5.43 -2.45 -7.97
C SER A 16 4.61 -1.52 -7.07
N LEU A 17 3.28 -1.66 -7.08
CA LEU A 17 2.39 -0.87 -6.22
C LEU A 17 2.61 -1.15 -4.73
N ALA A 18 2.93 -2.41 -4.37
CA ALA A 18 3.26 -2.75 -2.99
C ALA A 18 4.57 -2.07 -2.55
N GLN A 19 5.58 -1.98 -3.43
CA GLN A 19 6.82 -1.27 -3.14
C GLN A 19 6.58 0.24 -2.99
N GLU A 20 5.83 0.86 -3.91
CA GLU A 20 5.47 2.28 -3.80
C GLU A 20 4.68 2.57 -2.52
N ALA A 21 3.72 1.71 -2.16
CA ALA A 21 2.94 1.86 -0.95
C ALA A 21 3.78 1.71 0.32
N LYS A 22 4.80 0.84 0.32
CA LYS A 22 5.79 0.74 1.40
C LYS A 22 6.67 1.99 1.51
N LYS A 23 7.14 2.53 0.39
CA LYS A 23 7.91 3.78 0.37
C LYS A 23 7.09 4.94 0.93
N ALA A 24 5.83 5.08 0.51
CA ALA A 24 4.93 6.09 1.04
C ALA A 24 4.68 5.93 2.55
N LEU A 25 4.60 4.70 3.06
CA LEU A 25 4.50 4.46 4.51
C LEU A 25 5.74 4.92 5.26
N LEU A 26 6.93 4.69 4.69
CA LEU A 26 8.19 5.19 5.26
C LEU A 26 8.19 6.71 5.30
N ASP A 27 7.82 7.37 4.20
CA ASP A 27 7.77 8.83 4.12
C ASP A 27 6.80 9.42 5.16
N LEU A 28 5.61 8.82 5.31
CA LEU A 28 4.64 9.22 6.33
C LEU A 28 5.18 9.00 7.76
N SER A 29 5.94 7.92 7.98
CA SER A 29 6.58 7.65 9.27
C SER A 29 7.66 8.69 9.59
N VAL A 30 8.51 9.04 8.61
CA VAL A 30 9.53 10.09 8.74
C VAL A 30 8.88 11.45 9.00
N GLN A 31 7.83 11.81 8.26
CA GLN A 31 7.08 13.04 8.48
C GLN A 31 6.47 13.09 9.89
N ARG A 32 5.96 11.95 10.40
CA ARG A 32 5.45 11.86 11.78
C ARG A 32 6.56 12.10 12.80
N GLN A 33 7.72 11.48 12.62
CA GLN A 33 8.87 11.65 13.52
C GLN A 33 9.37 13.10 13.53
N GLN A 34 9.37 13.75 12.36
CA GLN A 34 9.71 15.18 12.22
C GLN A 34 8.59 16.12 12.68
N ARG A 35 7.45 15.61 13.19
CA ARG A 35 6.25 16.38 13.54
C ARG A 35 5.68 17.23 12.40
N LYS A 36 5.95 16.85 11.15
CA LYS A 36 5.45 17.50 9.92
C LYS A 36 4.18 16.84 9.37
N LEU A 37 3.81 15.66 9.89
CA LEU A 37 2.62 14.94 9.43
C LEU A 37 1.34 15.62 9.94
N LYS A 38 0.55 16.18 9.01
CA LYS A 38 -0.72 16.84 9.32
C LYS A 38 -1.88 15.85 9.54
N ASP A 39 -1.97 14.79 8.73
CA ASP A 39 -3.01 13.76 8.85
C ASP A 39 -2.43 12.45 9.40
N VAL A 40 -2.68 12.17 10.69
CA VAL A 40 -2.25 10.92 11.35
C VAL A 40 -2.98 9.70 10.78
N HIS A 41 -4.21 9.87 10.29
CA HIS A 41 -4.99 8.78 9.68
C HIS A 41 -4.44 8.38 8.31
N ALA A 42 -3.63 9.22 7.66
CA ALA A 42 -2.99 8.89 6.39
C ALA A 42 -2.14 7.61 6.49
N ILE A 43 -1.44 7.41 7.62
CA ILE A 43 -0.67 6.18 7.87
C ILE A 43 -1.60 4.96 7.89
N ASN A 44 -2.70 5.02 8.64
CA ASN A 44 -3.62 3.89 8.77
C ASN A 44 -4.36 3.60 7.46
N LYS A 45 -4.73 4.64 6.71
CA LYS A 45 -5.29 4.49 5.35
C LYS A 45 -4.30 3.80 4.43
N LYS A 46 -3.04 4.24 4.43
CA LYS A 46 -1.99 3.65 3.59
C LYS A 46 -1.66 2.22 4.00
N LYS A 47 -1.61 1.90 5.30
CA LYS A 47 -1.45 0.51 5.79
C LYS A 47 -2.55 -0.41 5.27
N LYS A 48 -3.81 0.03 5.33
CA LYS A 48 -4.96 -0.73 4.79
C LYS A 48 -4.86 -0.93 3.28
N GLU A 49 -4.41 0.09 2.55
CA GLU A 49 -4.18 -0.02 1.11
C GLU A 49 -3.08 -1.03 0.78
N THR A 50 -1.92 -0.94 1.44
CA THR A 50 -0.80 -1.89 1.27
C THR A 50 -1.25 -3.32 1.54
N ALA A 51 -2.02 -3.55 2.61
CA ALA A 51 -2.55 -4.87 2.92
C ALA A 51 -3.42 -5.43 1.78
N ARG A 52 -4.31 -4.60 1.20
CA ARG A 52 -5.15 -5.01 0.07
C ARG A 52 -4.34 -5.37 -1.17
N ILE A 53 -3.31 -4.59 -1.49
CA ILE A 53 -2.41 -4.87 -2.62
C ILE A 53 -1.70 -6.21 -2.42
N LEU A 54 -1.18 -6.46 -1.21
CA LEU A 54 -0.51 -7.71 -0.89
C LEU A 54 -1.45 -8.91 -0.93
N THR A 55 -2.69 -8.76 -0.44
CA THR A 55 -3.71 -9.81 -0.56
C THR A 55 -4.01 -10.11 -2.03
N ALA A 56 -4.21 -9.08 -2.87
CA ALA A 56 -4.44 -9.27 -4.30
C ALA A 56 -3.25 -9.94 -5.00
N ALA A 57 -2.02 -9.56 -4.64
CA ALA A 57 -0.81 -10.18 -5.17
C ALA A 57 -0.76 -11.67 -4.79
N ARG A 58 -1.01 -12.01 -3.52
CA ARG A 58 -1.00 -13.39 -3.02
C ARG A 58 -2.04 -14.27 -3.69
N VAL A 59 -3.23 -13.74 -3.98
CA VAL A 59 -4.27 -14.48 -4.72
C VAL A 59 -3.83 -14.79 -6.15
N LYS A 60 -2.99 -13.94 -6.76
CA LYS A 60 -2.47 -14.13 -8.12
C LYS A 60 -1.15 -14.90 -8.18
N GLU A 61 -0.48 -15.11 -7.04
CA GLU A 61 0.70 -15.98 -7.00
C GLU A 61 0.23 -17.43 -7.19
N PRO A 62 0.78 -18.16 -8.18
CA PRO A 62 0.44 -19.58 -8.33
C PRO A 62 0.86 -20.30 -7.05
N ASN A 63 -0.07 -21.04 -6.43
CA ASN A 63 0.23 -21.91 -5.29
C ASN A 63 1.39 -22.82 -5.72
N LYS A 64 2.50 -22.70 -5.01
CA LYS A 64 3.72 -23.49 -5.23
C LYS A 64 3.52 -24.90 -4.72
#